data_AF-A0A352CHL1-F1
#
_entry.id   AF-A0A352CHL1-F1
#
_cell.length_a   1.000
_cell.length_b   1.000
_cell.length_c   1.000
_cell.angle_alpha   90.00
_cell.angle_beta   90.00
_cell.angle_gamma   90.00
#
_symmetry.space_group_name_H-M   'P 1'
#
loop_
_entity.id
_entity.type
_entity.pdbx_description
1 polymer ?
#
loop_
_entity_poly.entity_id
_entity_poly.type
_entity_poly.pdbx_seq_one_letter_code
_entity_poly.pdbx_strand_id
1 'polypeptide(L)' 'VTVLLLAGAVNGFILPVALGIILLAARQKKIMGTYQHSIILTGIGLVALVATLYLSAATLIKLFGQ' A
#
# COMPACT_ATOMS: atom_id res chain seq x y z
N VAL A 1 12.55 13.11 -19.61
CA VAL A 1 11.50 12.11 -19.32
C VAL A 1 11.73 11.32 -18.02
N THR A 2 12.98 11.20 -17.56
CA THR A 2 13.36 10.43 -16.36
C THR A 2 12.72 10.91 -15.07
N VAL A 3 12.55 12.22 -14.88
CA VAL A 3 11.96 12.80 -13.66
C VAL A 3 10.50 12.37 -13.48
N LEU A 4 9.71 12.35 -14.56
CA LEU A 4 8.29 11.98 -14.51
C LEU A 4 8.11 10.48 -14.24
N LEU A 5 9.01 9.65 -14.77
CA LEU A 5 9.02 8.21 -14.54
C LEU A 5 9.41 7.87 -13.09
N LEU A 6 10.42 8.55 -12.54
CA LEU A 6 10.79 8.45 -11.12
C LEU A 6 9.66 8.93 -10.21
N ALA A 7 9.06 10.08 -10.50
CA ALA A 7 7.94 10.62 -9.73
C ALA A 7 6.72 9.68 -9.74
N GLY A 8 6.43 9.06 -10.90
CA GLY A 8 5.38 8.06 -11.04
C GLY A 8 5.66 6.79 -10.23
N ALA A 9 6.90 6.28 -10.27
CA ALA A 9 7.31 5.11 -9.49
C ALA A 9 7.23 5.36 -7.98
N VAL A 10 7.69 6.52 -7.51
CA VAL A 10 7.62 6.92 -6.09
C VAL A 10 6.16 7.04 -5.64
N ASN A 11 5.29 7.66 -6.44
CA ASN A 11 3.86 7.80 -6.11
C ASN A 11 3.15 6.44 -6.10
N GLY A 12 3.41 5.58 -7.09
CA GLY A 12 2.87 4.21 -7.13
C GLY A 12 3.28 3.36 -5.93
N PHE A 13 4.43 3.64 -5.30
CA PHE A 13 4.90 2.93 -4.12
C PHE A 13 4.37 3.51 -2.80
N ILE A 14 3.97 4.78 -2.77
CA ILE A 14 3.49 5.43 -1.56
C ILE A 14 2.18 4.81 -1.05
N LEU A 15 1.32 4.39 -1.98
CA LEU A 15 0.00 3.84 -1.70
C LEU A 15 0.05 2.49 -0.97
N PRO A 16 0.80 1.46 -1.43
CA PRO A 16 0.96 0.22 -0.68
C PRO A 16 1.67 0.42 0.67
N VAL A 17 2.65 1.34 0.75
CA VAL A 17 3.34 1.62 2.02
C VAL A 17 2.39 2.24 3.04
N ALA A 18 1.65 3.28 2.65
CA ALA A 18 0.68 3.93 3.52
C ALA A 18 -0.43 2.98 3.96
N LEU A 19 -1.02 2.22 3.01
CA LEU A 19 -2.06 1.23 3.31
C LEU A 19 -1.55 0.13 4.24
N GLY A 20 -0.32 -0.36 4.04
CA GLY A 20 0.29 -1.35 4.92
C GLY A 20 0.44 -0.85 6.36
N ILE A 21 0.91 0.39 6.53
CA ILE A 21 1.02 1.02 7.85
C ILE A 21 -0.36 1.19 8.49
N ILE A 22 -1.37 1.65 7.73
CA ILE A 22 -2.72 1.86 8.24
C ILE A 22 -3.37 0.53 8.64
N LEU A 23 -3.21 -0.55 7.86
CA LEU A 23 -3.72 -1.88 8.21
C LEU A 23 -3.07 -2.44 9.47
N LEU A 24 -1.77 -2.23 9.65
CA LEU A 24 -1.06 -2.61 10.88
C LEU A 24 -1.53 -1.76 12.08
N ALA A 25 -1.71 -0.45 11.88
CA ALA A 25 -2.19 0.47 12.91
C ALA A 25 -3.65 0.18 13.30
N ALA A 26 -4.50 -0.21 12.35
CA ALA A 26 -5.91 -0.53 12.58
C ALA A 26 -6.11 -1.80 13.43
N ARG A 27 -5.09 -2.66 13.53
CA ARG A 27 -5.07 -3.81 14.45
C ARG A 27 -4.65 -3.45 15.87
N GLN A 28 -4.04 -2.28 16.08
CA GLN A 28 -3.59 -1.82 17.39
C GLN A 28 -4.76 -1.23 18.18
N LYS A 29 -5.22 -1.93 19.22
CA LYS A 29 -6.28 -1.44 20.11
C LYS A 29 -5.92 -0.11 20.81
N LYS A 30 -4.61 0.14 21.03
CA LYS A 30 -4.12 1.41 21.59
C LYS A 30 -4.40 2.61 20.68
N ILE A 31 -4.43 2.41 19.36
CA ILE A 31 -4.67 3.47 18.36
C ILE A 31 -6.18 3.60 18.07
N MET A 32 -6.90 2.47 18.02
CA MET A 32 -8.33 2.44 17.69
C MET A 32 -9.27 2.71 18.88
N GLY A 33 -8.79 2.64 20.13
CA GLY A 33 -9.59 2.95 21.30
C GLY A 33 -10.84 2.07 21.43
N THR A 34 -12.02 2.68 21.34
CA THR A 34 -13.34 2.01 21.42
C THR A 34 -13.88 1.53 20.06
N TYR A 35 -13.14 1.76 18.97
CA TYR A 35 -13.59 1.43 17.62
C TYR A 35 -13.41 -0.05 17.29
N GLN A 36 -14.51 -0.75 17.02
CA GLN A 36 -14.50 -2.12 16.51
C GLN A 36 -14.14 -2.09 15.03
N HIS A 37 -12.87 -2.29 14.70
CA HIS A 37 -12.45 -2.38 13.30
C HIS A 37 -13.10 -3.62 12.67
N SER A 38 -14.00 -3.41 11.70
CA SER A 38 -14.69 -4.51 11.02
C SER A 38 -13.67 -5.35 10.25
N ILE A 39 -13.68 -6.66 10.52
CA ILE A 39 -12.79 -7.66 9.91
C ILE A 39 -12.95 -7.64 8.37
N ILE A 40 -14.13 -7.29 7.89
CA ILE A 40 -14.45 -7.14 6.45
C ILE A 40 -13.63 -6.02 5.83
N LEU A 41 -13.53 -4.86 6.51
CA LEU A 41 -12.79 -3.70 5.99
C LEU A 41 -11.29 -3.95 5.99
N THR A 42 -10.78 -4.67 6.99
CA THR A 42 -9.38 -5.16 6.99
C THR A 42 -9.13 -6.13 5.85
N GLY A 43 -10.08 -7.03 5.56
CA GLY A 43 -9.97 -7.98 4.45
C GLY A 43 -9.89 -7.28 3.09
N ILE A 44 -10.78 -6.32 2.82
CA ILE A 44 -10.77 -5.55 1.58
C ILE A 44 -9.48 -4.72 1.47
N GLY A 45 -9.06 -4.09 2.58
CA GLY A 45 -7.80 -3.35 2.63
C GLY A 45 -6.59 -4.24 2.34
N LEU A 46 -6.57 -5.48 2.86
CA LEU A 46 -5.51 -6.45 2.59
C LEU A 46 -5.46 -6.84 1.11
N VAL A 47 -6.63 -7.08 0.48
CA VAL A 47 -6.71 -7.37 -0.96
C VAL A 47 -6.19 -6.21 -1.79
N ALA A 48 -6.58 -4.98 -1.46
CA ALA A 48 -6.10 -3.78 -2.12
C ALA A 48 -4.58 -3.58 -1.93
N LEU A 49 -4.07 -3.85 -0.73
CA LEU A 49 -2.63 -3.82 -0.43
C LEU A 49 -1.87 -4.80 -1.31
N VAL A 50 -2.31 -6.07 -1.41
CA VAL A 50 -1.64 -7.09 -2.23
C VAL A 50 -1.68 -6.74 -3.71
N ALA A 51 -2.83 -6.28 -4.22
CA ALA A 51 -2.98 -5.88 -5.62
C ALA A 51 -2.05 -4.72 -5.98
N THR A 52 -1.99 -3.69 -5.13
CA THR A 52 -1.13 -2.51 -5.36
C THR A 52 0.34 -2.84 -5.16
N LEU A 53 0.70 -3.69 -4.18
CA LEU A 53 2.08 -4.16 -4.02
C LEU A 53 2.58 -4.88 -5.28
N TYR A 54 1.75 -5.75 -5.87
CA TYR A 54 2.09 -6.49 -7.09
C TYR A 54 2.32 -5.54 -8.27
N LEU A 55 1.41 -4.59 -8.48
CA LEU A 55 1.52 -3.61 -9.57
C LEU A 55 2.75 -2.71 -9.40
N SER A 56 3.03 -2.27 -8.17
CA SER A 56 4.18 -1.41 -7.87
C SER A 56 5.50 -2.17 -8.02
N ALA A 57 5.57 -3.43 -7.57
CA ALA A 57 6.73 -4.29 -7.77
C ALA A 57 6.97 -4.59 -9.26
N ALA A 58 5.91 -4.92 -10.01
CA ALA A 58 6.01 -5.17 -11.45
C ALA A 58 6.49 -3.94 -12.22
N THR A 59 6.04 -2.74 -11.83
CA THR A 59 6.50 -1.47 -12.40
C THR A 59 7.98 -1.23 -12.11
N LEU A 60 8.43 -1.51 -10.88
CA LEU A 60 9.83 -1.33 -10.48
C LEU A 60 10.76 -2.31 -11.22
N ILE A 61 10.36 -3.58 -11.38
CA ILE A 61 11.12 -4.57 -12.14
C ILE A 61 11.25 -4.15 -13.61
N LYS A 62 10.17 -3.64 -14.22
CA LYS A 62 10.22 -3.10 -15.58
C LYS A 62 11.13 -1.87 -15.71
N LEU A 63 11.20 -1.04 -14.67
CA LEU A 63 12.03 0.16 -14.65
C LEU A 63 13.54 -0.15 -14.49
N PHE A 64 13.89 -1.21 -13.75
CA PHE A 64 15.28 -1.64 -13.55
C PHE A 64 15.78 -2.66 -14.58
N GLY A 65 14.87 -3.39 -15.23
CA GLY A 65 15.19 -4.35 -16.31
C GLY A 65 15.27 -3.73 -17.70
N GLN A 66 15.03 -2.41 -17.82
CA GLN A 66 15.18 -1.61 -19.03
C GLN A 66 16.42 -0.71 -18.89
#